data_AF-A0A399NSW7-F1
#
_entry.id   AF-A0A399NSW7-F1
#
_cell.length_a   1.000
_cell.length_b   1.000
_cell.length_c   1.000
_cell.angle_alpha   90.00
_cell.angle_beta   90.00
_cell.angle_gamma   90.00
#
_symmetry.space_group_name_H-M   'P 1'
#
loop_
_entity.id
_entity.type
_entity.pdbx_description
1 polymer ?
#
loop_
_entity_poly.entity_id
_entity_poly.type
_entity_poly.pdbx_seq_one_letter_code
_entity_poly.pdbx_strand_id
1 'polypeptide(L)'
;PDVDAFVRGFLAPAYRREVSPRGESRWDLEWWHHPEAVARLEALHLAWEALRLEGATGMSVWWRDHADYHLAVLMGPTGPFARTSATTESGEPLPCAPRPAATTTTTGAAS
;
A
#
# COMPACT_ATOMS: atom_id res chain seq x y z
N PRO A 1 -12.24 -7.53 2.16
CA PRO A 1 -11.88 -6.11 1.90
C PRO A 1 -11.25 -6.02 0.52
N ASP A 2 -11.18 -4.85 -0.11
CA ASP A 2 -10.32 -4.65 -1.29
C ASP A 2 -8.93 -4.16 -0.86
N VAL A 3 -8.04 -3.99 -1.84
CA VAL A 3 -6.67 -3.50 -1.57
C VAL A 3 -6.67 -2.10 -0.96
N ASP A 4 -7.62 -1.22 -1.28
CA ASP A 4 -7.71 0.13 -0.68
C ASP A 4 -8.03 0.04 0.81
N ALA A 5 -9.06 -0.73 1.16
CA ALA A 5 -9.43 -0.98 2.55
C ALA A 5 -8.29 -1.64 3.34
N PHE A 6 -7.54 -2.56 2.71
CA PHE A 6 -6.36 -3.18 3.31
C PHE A 6 -5.25 -2.15 3.58
N VAL A 7 -4.91 -1.31 2.60
CA VAL A 7 -3.84 -0.32 2.77
C VAL A 7 -4.21 0.69 3.85
N ARG A 8 -5.42 1.24 3.79
CA ARG A 8 -5.89 2.27 4.73
C ARG A 8 -6.16 1.74 6.13
N GLY A 9 -6.74 0.54 6.23
CA GLY A 9 -7.20 -0.03 7.49
C GLY A 9 -6.14 -0.81 8.26
N PHE A 10 -5.14 -1.35 7.56
CA PHE A 10 -4.14 -2.22 8.17
C PHE A 10 -2.71 -1.78 7.87
N LEU A 11 -2.32 -1.68 6.60
CA LEU A 11 -0.91 -1.50 6.24
C LEU A 11 -0.35 -0.13 6.66
N ALA A 12 -1.02 0.95 6.27
CA ALA A 12 -0.57 2.31 6.53
C ALA A 12 -0.52 2.64 8.04
N PRO A 13 -1.50 2.22 8.87
CA PRO A 13 -1.41 2.34 10.33
C PRO A 13 -0.30 1.50 10.98
N ALA A 14 0.01 0.33 10.41
CA ALA A 14 1.02 -0.59 10.95
C ALA A 14 2.45 -0.14 10.67
N TYR A 15 2.69 0.52 9.53
CA TYR A 15 4.01 1.00 9.15
C TYR A 15 4.25 2.42 9.66
N ARG A 16 5.08 2.57 10.69
CA ARG A 16 5.37 3.87 11.35
C ARG A 16 6.80 4.36 11.12
N ARG A 17 7.32 4.13 9.92
CA ARG A 17 8.66 4.58 9.53
C ARG A 17 8.59 6.01 9.00
N GLU A 18 9.62 6.80 9.29
CA GLU A 18 9.80 8.09 8.63
C GLU A 18 9.96 7.86 7.12
N VAL A 19 9.18 8.58 6.33
CA VAL A 19 9.34 8.62 4.87
C VAL A 19 9.70 10.03 4.46
N SER A 20 10.56 10.16 3.46
CA SER A 20 10.86 11.47 2.88
C SER A 20 11.40 11.35 1.45
N PRO A 21 11.30 12.42 0.63
CA PRO A 21 11.81 12.41 -0.75
C PRO A 21 13.34 12.31 -0.85
N ARG A 22 14.06 12.42 0.26
CA ARG A 22 15.53 12.29 0.31
C ARG A 22 15.99 11.15 1.22
N GLY A 23 15.06 10.44 1.86
CA GLY A 23 15.35 9.33 2.73
C GLY A 23 15.47 7.99 2.00
N GLU A 24 15.80 6.97 2.79
CA GLU A 24 15.89 5.56 2.39
C GLU A 24 14.52 4.92 2.19
N SER A 25 13.48 5.47 2.80
CA SER A 25 12.09 5.00 2.71
C SER A 25 11.20 6.07 2.12
N ARG A 26 10.41 5.68 1.13
CA ARG A 26 9.49 6.53 0.37
C ARG A 26 8.10 5.92 0.39
N TRP A 27 7.10 6.77 0.36
CA TRP A 27 5.71 6.36 0.24
C TRP A 27 4.96 7.41 -0.55
N ASP A 28 4.02 6.98 -1.38
CA ASP A 28 3.12 7.88 -2.08
C ASP A 28 1.70 7.70 -1.50
N LEU A 29 1.11 8.80 -1.03
CA LEU A 29 -0.23 8.79 -0.46
C LEU A 29 -1.30 8.42 -1.49
N GLU A 30 -1.00 8.61 -2.78
CA GLU A 30 -1.83 8.25 -3.92
C GLU A 30 -1.24 7.03 -4.65
N TRP A 31 -0.80 6.02 -3.90
CA TRP A 31 -0.15 4.79 -4.40
C TRP A 31 -0.85 4.16 -5.62
N TRP A 32 -2.17 4.34 -5.78
CA TRP A 32 -2.94 3.81 -6.90
C TRP A 32 -2.62 4.45 -8.27
N HIS A 33 -1.90 5.56 -8.31
CA HIS A 33 -1.39 6.14 -9.56
C HIS A 33 -0.19 5.37 -10.13
N HIS A 34 0.35 4.42 -9.37
CA HIS A 34 1.54 3.66 -9.73
C HIS A 34 1.15 2.21 -10.04
N PRO A 35 1.07 1.77 -11.31
CA PRO A 35 0.62 0.42 -11.68
C PRO A 35 1.42 -0.69 -11.01
N GLU A 36 2.75 -0.54 -10.89
CA GLU A 36 3.58 -1.50 -10.17
C GLU A 36 3.22 -1.57 -8.68
N ALA A 37 2.94 -0.41 -8.06
CA ALA A 37 2.56 -0.38 -6.65
C ALA A 37 1.21 -1.06 -6.43
N VAL A 38 0.24 -0.83 -7.32
CA VAL A 38 -1.07 -1.50 -7.29
C VAL A 38 -0.88 -3.02 -7.32
N ALA A 39 -0.13 -3.55 -8.30
CA ALA A 39 0.08 -4.99 -8.43
C ALA A 39 0.75 -5.61 -7.20
N ARG A 40 1.76 -4.93 -6.62
CA ARG A 40 2.46 -5.40 -5.41
C ARG A 40 1.56 -5.36 -4.18
N LEU A 41 0.79 -4.28 -3.99
CA LEU A 41 -0.13 -4.13 -2.85
C LEU A 41 -1.30 -5.11 -2.94
N GLU A 42 -1.79 -5.40 -4.14
CA GLU A 42 -2.79 -6.46 -4.38
C GLU A 42 -2.25 -7.84 -4.00
N ALA A 43 -1.02 -8.17 -4.40
CA ALA A 43 -0.38 -9.42 -4.00
C ALA A 43 -0.21 -9.52 -2.48
N LEU A 44 0.21 -8.43 -1.82
CA LEU A 44 0.31 -8.36 -0.36
C LEU A 44 -1.04 -8.54 0.33
N HIS A 45 -2.08 -7.92 -0.19
CA HIS A 45 -3.44 -8.04 0.34
C HIS A 45 -3.96 -9.48 0.22
N LEU A 46 -3.76 -10.13 -0.93
CA LEU A 46 -4.19 -11.52 -1.12
C LEU A 46 -3.46 -12.47 -0.17
N ALA A 47 -2.14 -12.30 0.02
CA ALA A 47 -1.38 -13.07 0.99
C ALA A 47 -1.85 -12.80 2.43
N TRP A 48 -2.18 -11.54 2.75
CA TRP A 48 -2.69 -11.15 4.07
C TRP A 48 -4.03 -11.80 4.39
N GLU A 49 -4.97 -11.79 3.44
CA GLU A 49 -6.28 -12.43 3.58
C GLU A 49 -6.16 -13.94 3.84
N ALA A 50 -5.24 -14.62 3.14
CA ALA A 50 -5.01 -16.05 3.33
C ALA A 50 -4.38 -16.32 4.71
N LEU A 51 -3.27 -15.65 5.02
CA LEU A 51 -2.44 -15.97 6.18
C LEU A 51 -3.00 -15.46 7.51
N ARG A 52 -3.83 -14.40 7.52
CA ARG A 52 -4.45 -13.90 8.76
C ARG A 52 -5.42 -14.89 9.41
N LEU A 53 -5.80 -15.95 8.68
CA LEU A 53 -6.70 -17.00 9.15
C LEU A 53 -5.96 -18.28 9.60
N GLU A 54 -4.65 -18.41 9.34
CA GLU A 54 -3.86 -19.63 9.58
C GLU A 54 -3.41 -19.81 11.06
N GLY A 55 -4.00 -19.07 11.99
CA GLY A 55 -3.71 -19.19 13.42
C GLY A 55 -2.41 -18.50 13.85
N ALA A 56 -1.74 -19.03 14.88
CA ALA A 56 -0.74 -18.28 15.66
C ALA A 56 0.46 -17.77 14.84
N THR A 57 0.88 -18.47 13.77
CA THR A 57 2.08 -18.13 13.00
C THR A 57 1.79 -17.45 11.67
N GLY A 58 0.55 -17.45 11.18
CA GLY A 58 0.21 -16.96 9.85
C GLY A 58 0.63 -15.51 9.63
N MET A 59 0.41 -14.64 10.61
CA MET A 59 0.86 -13.24 10.52
C MET A 59 2.38 -13.07 10.54
N SER A 60 3.11 -13.95 11.22
CA SER A 60 4.58 -13.94 11.20
C SER A 60 5.10 -14.31 9.81
N VAL A 61 4.51 -15.34 9.19
CA VAL A 61 4.79 -15.73 7.80
C VAL A 61 4.46 -14.60 6.84
N TRP A 62 3.30 -13.94 7.01
CA TRP A 62 2.92 -12.83 6.15
C TRP A 62 3.93 -11.68 6.17
N TRP A 63 4.38 -11.27 7.36
CA TRP A 63 5.39 -10.22 7.48
C TRP A 63 6.72 -10.63 6.82
N ARG A 64 7.25 -11.79 7.21
CA ARG A 64 8.58 -12.25 6.80
C ARG A 64 8.67 -12.57 5.31
N ASP A 65 7.70 -13.32 4.78
CA ASP A 65 7.81 -13.93 3.45
C ASP A 65 7.15 -13.07 2.36
N HIS A 66 6.24 -12.17 2.73
CA HIS A 66 5.50 -11.35 1.78
C HIS A 66 5.74 -9.86 2.01
N ALA A 67 5.36 -9.33 3.18
CA ALA A 67 5.36 -7.89 3.44
C ALA A 67 6.76 -7.28 3.32
N ASP A 68 7.75 -7.84 4.01
CA ASP A 68 9.08 -7.25 4.07
C ASP A 68 9.74 -7.14 2.68
N TYR A 69 9.58 -8.16 1.84
CA TYR A 69 10.10 -8.13 0.47
C TYR A 69 9.43 -7.06 -0.38
N HIS A 70 8.09 -7.06 -0.48
CA HIS A 70 7.39 -6.11 -1.33
C HIS A 70 7.51 -4.68 -0.82
N LEU A 71 7.51 -4.46 0.49
CA LEU A 71 7.66 -3.13 1.09
C LEU A 71 9.08 -2.58 0.90
N ALA A 72 10.12 -3.41 0.97
CA ALA A 72 11.48 -2.98 0.65
C ALA A 72 11.59 -2.46 -0.80
N VAL A 73 10.92 -3.12 -1.75
CA VAL A 73 10.91 -2.66 -3.15
C VAL A 73 10.05 -1.41 -3.32
N LEU A 74 8.83 -1.40 -2.78
CA LEU A 74 7.91 -0.26 -2.88
C LEU A 74 8.52 1.02 -2.34
N MET A 75 9.11 0.93 -1.15
CA MET A 75 9.60 2.08 -0.40
C MET A 75 11.06 2.43 -0.70
N GLY A 76 11.76 1.62 -1.49
CA GLY A 76 13.16 1.85 -1.82
C GLY A 76 13.37 3.13 -2.64
N PRO A 77 14.58 3.72 -2.61
CA PRO A 77 14.88 4.96 -3.36
C PRO A 77 14.71 4.86 -4.87
N THR A 78 14.81 3.65 -5.42
CA THR A 78 14.64 3.32 -6.84
C THR A 78 13.31 2.63 -7.14
N GLY A 79 12.43 2.53 -6.14
CA GLY A 79 11.13 1.89 -6.26
C GLY A 79 10.08 2.76 -6.96
N PRO A 80 8.83 2.28 -7.07
CA PRO A 80 7.75 3.03 -7.73
C PRO A 80 7.48 4.39 -7.09
N PHE A 81 7.72 4.53 -5.79
CA PHE A 81 7.54 5.80 -5.08
C PHE A 81 8.76 6.72 -5.11
N ALA A 82 9.77 6.45 -5.96
CA ALA A 82 11.02 7.22 -6.01
C ALA A 82 10.82 8.74 -6.14
N ARG A 83 9.76 9.18 -6.81
CA ARG A 83 9.47 10.59 -7.11
C ARG A 83 8.43 11.25 -6.19
N THR A 84 7.99 10.56 -5.14
CA THR A 84 7.04 11.13 -4.17
C THR A 84 7.62 12.36 -3.47
N SER A 85 6.76 13.31 -3.12
CA SER A 85 7.08 14.46 -2.25
C SER A 85 6.61 14.26 -0.81
N ALA A 86 6.01 13.12 -0.48
CA ALA A 86 5.42 12.89 0.84
C ALA A 86 6.48 12.76 1.94
N THR A 87 6.14 13.29 3.12
CA THR A 87 6.94 13.21 4.34
C THR A 87 6.09 12.78 5.53
N THR A 88 6.69 12.11 6.51
CA THR A 88 6.06 11.84 7.82
C THR A 88 6.96 12.28 8.96
N GLU A 89 6.35 12.64 10.09
CA GLU A 89 7.06 12.76 11.35
C GLU A 89 7.34 11.37 11.93
N SER A 90 8.34 11.28 12.82
CA SER A 90 8.72 10.02 13.45
C SER A 90 7.56 9.42 14.25
N GLY A 91 7.20 8.17 13.93
CA GLY A 91 6.14 7.43 14.63
C GLY A 91 4.72 7.66 14.10
N GLU A 92 4.53 8.56 13.13
CA GLU A 92 3.25 8.75 12.46
C GLU A 92 2.95 7.63 11.46
N PRO A 93 1.66 7.30 11.22
CA PRO A 93 1.25 6.38 10.15
C PRO A 93 1.69 6.86 8.77
N LEU A 94 1.80 5.93 7.82
CA LEU A 94 1.98 6.30 6.42
C LEU A 94 0.79 7.15 5.93
N PRO A 95 1.04 8.23 5.18
CA PRO A 95 -0.03 9.04 4.62
C PRO A 95 -0.76 8.22 3.57
N CYS A 96 -2.09 8.22 3.59
CA CYS A 96 -2.89 7.50 2.61
C CYS A 96 -4.11 8.34 2.27
N ALA A 97 -4.16 8.87 1.05
CA ALA A 97 -5.37 9.48 0.56
C ALA A 97 -6.43 8.40 0.28
N PRO A 98 -7.72 8.75 0.23
CA PRO A 98 -8.75 7.83 -0.23
C PRO A 98 -8.65 7.64 -1.75
N ARG A 99 -8.70 6.38 -2.23
CA ARG A 99 -8.81 6.10 -3.66
C ARG A 99 -10.15 6.62 -4.20
N PRO A 100 -10.19 7.38 -5.30
CA PRO A 100 -11.44 7.81 -5.92
C PRO A 100 -12.26 6.60 -6.38
N ALA A 101 -13.57 6.63 -6.15
CA ALA A 101 -14.47 5.64 -6.73
C ALA A 101 -14.45 5.77 -8.26
N ALA A 102 -14.41 4.64 -8.98
CA ALA A 102 -14.56 4.65 -10.42
C ALA A 102 -15.90 5.31 -10.79
N THR A 103 -15.85 6.44 -11.49
CA THR A 103 -17.06 7.11 -11.95
C THR A 103 -17.65 6.24 -13.06
N THR A 104 -18.71 5.48 -12.76
CA THR A 104 -19.48 4.82 -13.82
C THR A 104 -20.18 5.90 -14.63
N THR A 105 -19.54 6.35 -15.71
CA THR A 105 -20.22 7.14 -16.73
C THR A 105 -21.26 6.23 -17.39
N THR A 106 -22.48 6.25 -16.85
CA THR A 106 -23.67 5.73 -17.51
C THR A 106 -23.85 6.51 -18.80
N THR A 107 -23.30 5.98 -19.89
CA THR A 107 -23.62 6.46 -21.24
C THR A 107 -25.08 6.08 -21.48
N GLY A 108 -25.97 7.04 -21.26
CA GLY A 108 -27.35 6.94 -21.68
C GLY A 108 -27.40 6.86 -23.19
N ALA A 109 -27.74 5.69 -23.72
CA ALA A 109 -28.28 5.56 -25.06
C ALA A 109 -29.63 6.30 -25.07
N ALA A 110 -29.67 7.46 -25.72
CA ALA A 110 -30.90 8.11 -26.12
C ALA A 110 -31.15 7.76 -27.60
N SER A 111 -32.34 7.21 -27.82
CA SER A 111 -32.93 6.73 -29.07
C SER A 111 -33.07 7.77 -30.17
#